data_AF-A0A382E254-F1
#
_entry.id   AF-A0A382E254-F1
#
_cell.length_a   1.000
_cell.length_b   1.000
_cell.length_c   1.000
_cell.angle_alpha   90.00
_cell.angle_beta   90.00
_cell.angle_gamma   90.00
#
_symmetry.space_group_name_H-M   'P 1'
#
loop_
_entity.id
_entity.type
_entity.pdbx_description
1 polymer ?
#
loop_
_entity_poly.entity_id
_entity_poly.type
_entity_poly.pdbx_seq_one_letter_code
_entity_poly.pdbx_strand_id
1 'polypeptide(L)'
;MSSPQEQSHPGAGASPDALSALANELQTHISLCGEILTVVQQEHQKLKTSAADDLAALQAGRQGMLERLNAAQESILTHKEAWTRLQPAERQQRPDITNLLKQSTDLIMKIVSLDRENEQLMLRNKLVPPSHLPPAQRQNPNLVAKMYKDQP
;
A
#
# COMPACT_ATOMS: atom_id res chain seq x y z
N MET A 1 12.34 -54.49 -23.52
CA MET A 1 11.13 -53.70 -23.78
C MET A 1 11.02 -52.63 -22.72
N SER A 2 10.73 -51.41 -23.15
CA SER A 2 10.94 -50.15 -22.44
C SER A 2 9.77 -49.75 -21.53
N SER A 3 10.10 -49.25 -20.33
CA SER A 3 9.56 -48.12 -19.52
C SER A 3 8.03 -47.96 -19.29
N PRO A 4 7.56 -47.09 -18.34
CA PRO A 4 8.27 -46.27 -17.33
C PRO A 4 7.69 -46.45 -15.89
N GLN A 5 8.49 -46.45 -14.81
CA GLN A 5 8.97 -45.28 -14.06
C GLN A 5 7.87 -44.26 -13.74
N GLU A 6 7.19 -44.45 -12.61
CA GLU A 6 6.31 -43.46 -11.99
C GLU A 6 7.08 -42.18 -11.71
N GLN A 7 6.79 -41.15 -12.51
CA GLN A 7 7.23 -39.79 -12.27
C GLN A 7 6.54 -39.28 -11.00
N SER A 8 7.27 -39.29 -9.88
CA SER A 8 6.96 -38.41 -8.76
C SER A 8 7.06 -36.98 -9.26
N HIS A 9 5.92 -36.32 -9.47
CA HIS A 9 5.85 -34.89 -9.70
C HIS A 9 6.39 -34.17 -8.44
N PRO A 10 7.48 -33.40 -8.50
CA PRO A 10 7.70 -32.40 -7.47
C PRO A 10 6.72 -31.26 -7.79
N GLY A 11 5.62 -31.21 -7.05
CA GLY A 11 4.77 -30.03 -7.01
C GLY A 11 5.65 -28.86 -6.57
N ALA A 12 6.05 -28.02 -7.53
CA ALA A 12 6.80 -26.80 -7.29
C ALA A 12 5.88 -25.76 -6.66
N GLY A 13 5.41 -26.05 -5.45
CA GLY A 13 4.84 -25.04 -4.56
C GLY A 13 5.91 -24.00 -4.27
N ALA A 14 5.48 -22.75 -4.11
CA ALA A 14 6.40 -21.66 -3.77
C ALA A 14 7.25 -22.03 -2.56
N SER A 15 8.56 -21.75 -2.62
CA SER A 15 9.48 -22.05 -1.52
C SER A 15 8.94 -21.46 -0.21
N PRO A 16 8.79 -22.25 0.87
CA PRO A 16 8.28 -21.77 2.15
C PRO A 16 8.99 -20.53 2.69
N ASP A 17 10.29 -20.41 2.38
CA ASP A 17 11.12 -19.27 2.73
C ASP A 17 10.70 -17.99 2.00
N ALA A 18 10.33 -18.07 0.71
CA ALA A 18 9.88 -16.92 -0.07
C ALA A 18 8.52 -16.39 0.42
N LEU A 19 7.63 -17.29 0.86
CA LEU A 19 6.34 -16.90 1.44
C LEU A 19 6.51 -16.28 2.83
N SER A 20 7.44 -16.79 3.63
CA SER A 20 7.78 -16.21 4.94
C SER A 20 8.41 -14.83 4.79
N ALA A 21 9.29 -14.65 3.79
CA ALA A 21 9.85 -13.36 3.43
C ALA A 21 8.75 -12.37 3.01
N LEU A 22 7.83 -12.78 2.12
CA LEU A 22 6.68 -11.95 1.74
C LEU A 22 5.86 -11.47 2.94
N ALA A 23 5.57 -12.36 3.91
CA ALA A 23 4.83 -11.98 5.10
C ALA A 23 5.57 -10.90 5.92
N ASN A 24 6.89 -11.04 6.07
CA ASN A 24 7.73 -10.05 6.77
C ASN A 24 7.77 -8.70 6.04
N GLU A 25 7.90 -8.71 4.70
CA GLU A 25 7.88 -7.50 3.88
C GLU A 25 6.52 -6.79 3.97
N LEU A 26 5.42 -7.54 3.93
CA LEU A 26 4.08 -6.99 4.10
C LEU A 26 3.89 -6.37 5.49
N GLN A 27 4.40 -7.01 6.55
CA GLN A 27 4.32 -6.48 7.91
C GLN A 27 5.14 -5.18 8.07
N THR A 28 6.30 -5.12 7.42
CA THR A 28 7.14 -3.93 7.36
C THR A 28 6.42 -2.78 6.63
N HIS A 29 5.83 -3.08 5.48
CA HIS A 29 5.03 -2.12 4.71
C HIS A 29 3.81 -1.62 5.50
N ILE A 30 3.08 -2.50 6.20
CA ILE A 30 1.96 -2.12 7.08
C ILE A 30 2.42 -1.17 8.18
N SER A 31 3.58 -1.45 8.79
CA SER A 31 4.14 -0.59 9.84
C SER A 31 4.45 0.81 9.30
N LEU A 32 5.07 0.88 8.11
CA LEU A 32 5.32 2.13 7.42
C LEU A 32 4.02 2.87 7.05
N CYS A 33 2.99 2.18 6.56
CA CYS A 33 1.68 2.78 6.33
C CYS A 33 1.08 3.33 7.64
N GLY A 34 1.29 2.68 8.78
CA GLY A 34 0.90 3.18 10.10
C GLY A 34 1.62 4.48 10.49
N GLU A 35 2.94 4.55 10.23
CA GLU A 35 3.73 5.78 10.43
C GLU A 35 3.21 6.93 9.55
N ILE A 36 3.00 6.66 8.25
CA ILE A 36 2.46 7.63 7.29
C ILE A 36 1.08 8.10 7.75
N LEU A 37 0.18 7.18 8.09
CA LEU A 37 -1.16 7.52 8.55
C LEU A 37 -1.12 8.44 9.78
N THR A 38 -0.20 8.19 10.71
CA THR A 38 -0.02 9.04 11.90
C THR A 38 0.38 10.47 11.52
N VAL A 39 1.32 10.63 10.58
CA VAL A 39 1.71 11.97 10.09
C VAL A 39 0.55 12.67 9.39
N VAL A 40 -0.14 11.98 8.47
CA VAL A 40 -1.31 12.54 7.76
C VAL A 40 -2.42 12.93 8.74
N GLN A 41 -2.63 12.16 9.82
CA GLN A 41 -3.58 12.50 10.89
C GLN A 41 -3.16 13.73 11.70
N GLN A 42 -1.88 13.86 12.04
CA GLN A 42 -1.38 15.04 12.75
C GLN A 42 -1.54 16.30 11.90
N GLU A 43 -1.23 16.22 10.61
CA GLU A 43 -1.47 17.31 9.67
C GLU A 43 -2.95 17.66 9.59
N HIS A 44 -3.83 16.65 9.49
CA HIS A 44 -5.28 16.86 9.46
C HIS A 44 -5.75 17.66 10.68
N GLN A 45 -5.28 17.32 11.88
CA GLN A 45 -5.65 18.05 13.10
C GLN A 45 -5.12 19.48 13.10
N LYS A 46 -3.87 19.71 12.67
CA LYS A 46 -3.30 21.06 12.53
C LYS A 46 -4.08 21.92 11.55
N LEU A 47 -4.46 21.34 10.40
CA LEU A 47 -5.26 22.01 9.38
C LEU A 47 -6.68 22.30 9.85
N LYS A 48 -7.31 21.37 10.57
CA LYS A 48 -8.68 21.52 11.08
C LYS A 48 -8.79 22.59 12.18
N THR A 49 -7.77 22.72 13.00
CA THR A 49 -7.69 23.73 14.08
C THR A 49 -7.20 25.09 13.59
N SER A 50 -6.90 25.25 12.30
CA SER A 50 -6.26 26.43 11.73
C SER A 50 -4.94 26.80 12.44
N ALA A 51 -4.28 25.81 13.05
CA ALA A 51 -2.98 25.97 13.70
C ALA A 51 -1.80 25.73 12.73
N ALA A 52 -2.12 25.53 11.45
CA ALA A 52 -1.14 25.40 10.38
C ALA A 52 -0.97 26.76 9.69
N ASP A 53 0.05 27.50 10.11
CA ASP A 53 0.46 28.76 9.45
C ASP A 53 1.58 28.53 8.43
N ASP A 54 2.23 27.36 8.47
CA ASP A 54 3.40 27.03 7.65
C ASP A 54 3.24 25.68 6.94
N LEU A 55 3.21 25.73 5.60
CA LEU A 55 3.18 24.56 4.73
C LEU A 55 4.48 23.76 4.81
N ALA A 56 5.62 24.41 5.02
CA ALA A 56 6.92 23.75 5.10
C ALA A 56 6.99 22.81 6.32
N ALA A 57 6.44 23.25 7.46
CA ALA A 57 6.34 22.42 8.66
C ALA A 57 5.44 21.18 8.49
N LEU A 58 4.40 21.27 7.65
CA LEU A 58 3.58 20.10 7.28
C LEU A 58 4.38 19.17 6.34
N GLN A 59 5.03 19.73 5.32
CA GLN A 59 5.81 18.96 4.34
C GLN A 59 7.03 18.25 4.93
N ALA A 60 7.66 18.83 5.95
CA ALA A 60 8.81 18.23 6.64
C ALA A 60 8.48 16.86 7.24
N GLY A 61 7.24 16.67 7.74
CA GLY A 61 6.81 15.39 8.31
C GLY A 61 6.70 14.26 7.27
N ARG A 62 6.57 14.60 5.99
CA ARG A 62 6.42 13.66 4.87
C ARG A 62 7.73 13.35 4.15
N GLN A 63 8.80 14.07 4.48
CA GLN A 63 10.08 13.94 3.79
C GLN A 63 10.62 12.51 3.94
N GLY A 64 11.05 11.90 2.83
CA GLY A 64 11.60 10.55 2.84
C GLY A 64 10.56 9.43 2.91
N MET A 65 9.27 9.73 3.14
CA MET A 65 8.23 8.70 3.28
C MET A 65 7.93 8.01 1.95
N LEU A 66 7.93 8.76 0.85
CA LEU A 66 7.67 8.20 -0.48
C LEU A 66 8.81 7.28 -0.93
N GLU A 67 10.06 7.66 -0.68
CA GLU A 67 11.22 6.82 -0.96
C GLU A 67 11.18 5.51 -0.15
N ARG A 68 10.86 5.60 1.15
CA ARG A 68 10.68 4.40 2.00
C ARG A 68 9.53 3.52 1.52
N LEU A 69 8.43 4.11 1.06
CA LEU A 69 7.27 3.37 0.55
C LEU A 69 7.60 2.65 -0.75
N ASN A 70 8.29 3.32 -1.68
CA ASN A 70 8.75 2.72 -2.93
C ASN A 70 9.69 1.55 -2.67
N ALA A 71 10.66 1.70 -1.77
CA ALA A 71 11.58 0.62 -1.40
C ALA A 71 10.83 -0.59 -0.81
N ALA A 72 9.87 -0.36 0.09
CA ALA A 72 9.05 -1.43 0.66
C ALA A 72 8.18 -2.12 -0.39
N GLN A 73 7.62 -1.36 -1.35
CA GLN A 73 6.85 -1.91 -2.46
C GLN A 73 7.73 -2.76 -3.39
N GLU A 74 8.94 -2.31 -3.72
CA GLU A 74 9.90 -3.08 -4.51
C GLU A 74 10.22 -4.41 -3.82
N SER A 75 10.50 -4.41 -2.52
CA SER A 75 10.71 -5.65 -1.75
C SER A 75 9.53 -6.62 -1.84
N ILE A 76 8.29 -6.13 -1.68
CA ILE A 76 7.09 -6.98 -1.83
C ILE A 76 7.00 -7.57 -3.25
N LEU A 77 7.30 -6.77 -4.27
CA LEU A 77 7.22 -7.20 -5.67
C LEU A 77 8.21 -8.32 -5.99
N THR A 78 9.37 -8.38 -5.34
CA THR A 78 10.33 -9.49 -5.51
C THR A 78 9.75 -10.84 -5.13
N HIS A 79 8.77 -10.88 -4.23
CA HIS A 79 8.10 -12.10 -3.78
C HIS A 79 6.73 -12.33 -4.44
N LYS A 80 6.29 -11.43 -5.33
CA LYS A 80 4.99 -11.53 -6.02
C LYS A 80 4.86 -12.85 -6.77
N GLU A 81 5.91 -13.27 -7.49
CA GLU A 81 5.88 -14.50 -8.28
C GLU A 81 5.68 -15.75 -7.42
N ALA A 82 6.28 -15.79 -6.22
CA ALA A 82 6.10 -16.89 -5.29
C ALA A 82 4.62 -16.98 -4.86
N TRP A 83 3.99 -15.86 -4.55
CA TRP A 83 2.57 -15.81 -4.19
C TRP A 83 1.64 -16.16 -5.37
N THR A 84 1.92 -15.67 -6.57
CA THR A 84 1.06 -15.88 -7.74
C THR A 84 1.12 -17.30 -8.31
N ARG A 85 2.23 -18.03 -8.09
CA ARG A 85 2.36 -19.45 -8.48
C ARG A 85 1.47 -20.38 -7.65
N LEU A 86 1.09 -19.99 -6.43
CA LEU A 86 0.18 -20.78 -5.60
C LEU A 86 -1.21 -20.84 -6.23
N GLN A 87 -1.82 -22.02 -6.19
CA GLN A 87 -3.22 -22.23 -6.55
C GLN A 87 -4.15 -21.58 -5.51
N PRO A 88 -5.41 -21.24 -5.87
CA PRO A 88 -6.37 -20.67 -4.94
C PRO A 88 -6.55 -21.48 -3.66
N ALA A 89 -6.56 -22.81 -3.75
CA ALA A 89 -6.67 -23.71 -2.59
C ALA A 89 -5.46 -23.59 -1.66
N GLU A 90 -4.24 -23.43 -2.20
CA GLU A 90 -3.02 -23.26 -1.41
C GLU A 90 -2.96 -21.87 -0.75
N ARG A 91 -3.44 -20.83 -1.44
CA ARG A 91 -3.57 -19.49 -0.83
C ARG A 91 -4.62 -19.46 0.28
N GLN A 92 -5.70 -20.24 0.18
CA GLN A 92 -6.68 -20.38 1.26
C GLN A 92 -6.10 -21.00 2.53
N GLN A 93 -5.07 -21.84 2.40
CA GLN A 93 -4.31 -22.36 3.55
C GLN A 93 -3.35 -21.33 4.17
N ARG A 94 -3.26 -20.13 3.57
CA ARG A 94 -2.39 -19.01 3.99
C ARG A 94 -3.23 -17.75 4.26
N PRO A 95 -4.17 -17.79 5.23
CA PRO A 95 -5.00 -16.63 5.55
C PRO A 95 -4.17 -15.47 6.12
N ASP A 96 -3.01 -15.75 6.71
CA ASP A 96 -2.04 -14.76 7.20
C ASP A 96 -1.62 -13.78 6.10
N ILE A 97 -1.09 -14.27 4.98
CA ILE A 97 -0.63 -13.42 3.86
C ILE A 97 -1.82 -12.68 3.23
N THR A 98 -2.95 -13.36 3.07
CA THR A 98 -4.18 -12.74 2.52
C THR A 98 -4.68 -11.60 3.41
N ASN A 99 -4.66 -11.78 4.73
CA ASN A 99 -5.06 -10.75 5.69
C ASN A 99 -4.08 -9.58 5.69
N LEU A 100 -2.77 -9.83 5.60
CA LEU A 100 -1.75 -8.79 5.48
C LEU A 100 -1.94 -7.95 4.21
N LEU A 101 -2.19 -8.58 3.06
CA LEU A 101 -2.48 -7.87 1.81
C LEU A 101 -3.72 -6.98 1.91
N LYS A 102 -4.79 -7.51 2.51
CA LYS A 102 -6.02 -6.74 2.76
C LYS A 102 -5.77 -5.56 3.70
N GLN A 103 -5.11 -5.80 4.83
CA GLN A 103 -4.80 -4.76 5.82
C GLN A 103 -3.92 -3.65 5.22
N SER A 104 -2.92 -4.02 4.41
CA SER A 104 -2.08 -3.07 3.68
C SER A 104 -2.93 -2.19 2.74
N THR A 105 -3.83 -2.79 1.97
CA THR A 105 -4.72 -2.07 1.05
C THR A 105 -5.68 -1.14 1.79
N ASP A 106 -6.28 -1.60 2.89
CA ASP A 106 -7.19 -0.81 3.72
C ASP A 106 -6.47 0.41 4.31
N LEU A 107 -5.22 0.25 4.76
CA LEU A 107 -4.40 1.37 5.26
C LEU A 107 -4.05 2.36 4.15
N ILE A 108 -3.63 1.90 2.97
CA ILE A 108 -3.36 2.77 1.82
C ILE A 108 -4.61 3.60 1.48
N MET A 109 -5.77 2.95 1.39
CA MET A 109 -7.03 3.63 1.08
C MET A 109 -7.40 4.68 2.15
N LYS A 110 -7.14 4.39 3.43
CA LYS A 110 -7.34 5.33 4.52
C LYS A 110 -6.41 6.54 4.42
N ILE A 111 -5.13 6.30 4.13
CA ILE A 111 -4.12 7.37 3.92
C ILE A 111 -4.57 8.26 2.76
N VAL A 112 -4.86 7.69 1.59
CA VAL A 112 -5.27 8.46 0.39
C VAL A 112 -6.54 9.28 0.64
N SER A 113 -7.52 8.71 1.36
CA SER A 113 -8.76 9.42 1.68
C SER A 113 -8.50 10.62 2.59
N LEU A 114 -7.72 10.42 3.65
CA LEU A 114 -7.38 11.48 4.60
C LEU A 114 -6.48 12.55 3.96
N ASP A 115 -5.60 12.16 3.04
CA ASP A 115 -4.74 13.07 2.30
C ASP A 115 -5.55 14.07 1.47
N ARG A 116 -6.59 13.59 0.80
CA ARG A 116 -7.52 14.43 0.04
C ARG A 116 -8.29 15.39 0.94
N GLU A 117 -8.68 14.94 2.14
CA GLU A 117 -9.30 15.84 3.13
C GLU A 117 -8.32 16.93 3.58
N ASN A 118 -7.04 16.59 3.77
CA ASN A 118 -5.99 17.55 4.10
C ASN A 118 -5.79 18.57 2.97
N GLU A 119 -5.78 18.12 1.70
CA GLU A 119 -5.72 19.01 0.53
C GLU A 119 -6.89 20.02 0.52
N GLN A 120 -8.11 19.56 0.80
CA GLN A 120 -9.28 20.45 0.90
C GLN A 120 -9.15 21.46 2.04
N LEU A 121 -8.63 21.03 3.20
CA LEU A 121 -8.41 21.94 4.32
C LEU A 121 -7.29 22.95 4.03
N MET A 122 -6.21 22.54 3.35
CA MET A 122 -5.14 23.43 2.91
C MET A 122 -5.67 24.55 2.00
N LEU A 123 -6.58 24.23 1.08
CA LEU A 123 -7.24 25.23 0.24
C LEU A 123 -8.12 26.17 1.06
N ARG A 124 -8.92 25.62 1.98
CA ARG A 124 -9.81 26.41 2.84
C ARG A 124 -9.04 27.38 3.73
N ASN A 125 -7.87 26.95 4.19
CA ASN A 125 -6.94 27.75 4.98
C ASN A 125 -6.02 28.64 4.12
N LYS A 126 -6.18 28.65 2.79
CA LYS A 126 -5.38 29.44 1.83
C LYS A 126 -3.88 29.14 1.86
N LEU A 127 -3.50 27.95 2.29
CA LEU A 127 -2.10 27.48 2.32
C LEU A 127 -1.60 27.02 0.94
N VAL A 128 -2.52 26.73 0.01
CA VAL A 128 -2.22 26.29 -1.36
C VAL A 128 -3.11 27.04 -2.36
N PRO A 129 -2.58 27.48 -3.53
CA PRO A 129 -3.40 28.09 -4.57
C PRO A 129 -4.43 27.09 -5.15
N PRO A 130 -5.66 27.52 -5.48
CA PRO A 130 -6.68 26.67 -6.10
C PRO A 130 -6.25 26.03 -7.42
N SER A 131 -5.31 26.65 -8.14
CA SER A 131 -4.72 26.17 -9.40
C SER A 131 -3.78 24.97 -9.22
N HIS A 132 -3.41 24.61 -7.99
CA HIS A 132 -2.56 23.45 -7.69
C HIS A 132 -3.37 22.18 -7.38
N LEU A 133 -4.70 22.23 -7.46
CA LEU A 133 -5.55 21.05 -7.31
C LEU A 133 -5.35 20.08 -8.47
N PRO A 134 -5.16 18.77 -8.21
CA PRO A 134 -5.27 17.77 -9.26
C PRO A 134 -6.71 17.76 -9.83
N PRO A 135 -6.87 17.52 -11.14
CA PRO A 135 -8.18 17.54 -11.79
C PRO A 135 -9.16 16.55 -11.13
N ALA A 136 -10.44 16.92 -11.05
CA ALA A 136 -11.50 16.21 -10.31
C ALA A 136 -11.60 14.69 -10.59
N GLN A 137 -11.13 14.22 -11.74
CA GLN A 137 -11.04 12.79 -12.05
C GLN A 137 -10.11 12.02 -11.08
N ARG A 138 -9.01 12.62 -10.61
CA ARG A 138 -8.09 12.00 -9.63
C ARG A 138 -8.64 12.00 -8.20
N GLN A 139 -9.72 12.72 -7.94
CA GLN A 139 -10.36 12.81 -6.62
C GLN A 139 -11.34 11.66 -6.34
N ASN A 140 -11.65 10.81 -7.33
CA ASN A 140 -12.54 9.67 -7.14
C ASN A 140 -11.84 8.50 -6.41
N PRO A 141 -12.25 8.13 -5.18
CA PRO A 141 -11.69 6.96 -4.47
C PRO A 141 -11.98 5.64 -5.21
N ASN A 142 -13.13 5.57 -5.87
CA ASN A 142 -13.52 4.43 -6.70
C ASN A 142 -12.65 4.28 -7.96
N LEU A 143 -11.97 5.33 -8.43
CA LEU A 143 -11.10 5.25 -9.59
C LEU A 143 -9.82 4.47 -9.26
N VAL A 144 -9.23 4.71 -8.09
CA VAL A 144 -8.04 3.98 -7.61
C VAL A 144 -8.39 2.53 -7.30
N ALA A 145 -9.51 2.29 -6.61
CA ALA A 145 -9.99 0.93 -6.35
C ALA A 145 -10.27 0.15 -7.66
N LYS A 146 -10.78 0.83 -8.70
CA LYS A 146 -10.94 0.24 -10.04
C LYS A 146 -9.59 -0.04 -10.71
N MET A 147 -8.63 0.87 -10.63
CA MET A 147 -7.28 0.66 -11.19
C MET A 147 -6.57 -0.57 -10.59
N TYR A 148 -6.72 -0.84 -9.29
CA TYR A 148 -6.20 -2.06 -8.68
C TYR A 148 -7.01 -3.31 -9.04
N LYS A 149 -8.30 -3.17 -9.34
CA LYS A 149 -9.17 -4.26 -9.76
C LYS A 149 -8.95 -4.66 -11.23
N ASP A 150 -8.53 -3.72 -12.05
CA ASP A 150 -8.28 -3.88 -13.50
C ASP A 150 -6.80 -4.17 -13.84
N GLN A 151 -5.91 -4.30 -12.84
CA GLN A 151 -4.53 -4.70 -13.06
C GLN A 151 -4.43 -6.23 -13.22
N PRO A 152 -3.91 -6.75 -14.36
CA PRO A 152 -3.84 -8.18 -14.65
C PRO A 152 -2.86 -8.96 -13.76
#